data_AF-A0A1F9DN86-F1
#
_entry.id   AF-A0A1F9DN86-F1
#
_cell.length_a   1.000
_cell.length_b   1.000
_cell.length_c   1.000
_cell.angle_alpha   90.00
_cell.angle_beta   90.00
_cell.angle_gamma   90.00
#
_symmetry.space_group_name_H-M   'P 1'
#
loop_
_entity.id
_entity.type
_entity.pdbx_description
1 polymer ?
#
loop_
_entity_poly.entity_id
_entity_poly.type
_entity_poly.pdbx_seq_one_letter_code
_entity_poly.pdbx_strand_id
1 'polypeptide(L)' 'MPTIFFYGPKLDKNKRREMISSFTETASRLTGVEKSAIVVYLMESSPENVGVGGELLSDRFKKMEGVHKV' A
#
# COMPACT_ATOMS: atom_id res chain seq x y z
N MET A 1 6.39 -20.31 0.55
CA MET A 1 6.61 -19.04 -0.17
C MET A 1 5.56 -18.03 0.28
N PRO A 2 5.81 -17.27 1.37
CA PRO A 2 4.90 -16.21 1.81
C PRO A 2 4.76 -15.12 0.76
N THR A 3 3.56 -14.56 0.62
CA THR A 3 3.26 -13.52 -0.37
C THR A 3 2.50 -12.38 0.28
N ILE A 4 2.96 -11.16 0.04
CA ILE A 4 2.34 -9.93 0.53
C ILE A 4 1.77 -9.17 -0.66
N PHE A 5 0.47 -8.86 -0.59
CA PHE A 5 -0.20 -7.97 -1.55
C PHE A 5 -0.46 -6.63 -0.88
N PHE A 6 0.04 -5.56 -1.48
CA PHE A 6 -0.19 -4.20 -1.04
C PHE A 6 -1.00 -3.46 -2.10
N TYR A 7 -2.26 -3.16 -1.78
CA TYR A 7 -3.11 -2.30 -2.61
C TYR A 7 -3.02 -0.88 -2.07
N GLY A 8 -2.61 0.07 -2.92
CA GLY A 8 -2.39 1.43 -2.47
C GLY A 8 -2.21 2.43 -3.62
N PRO A 9 -2.00 3.71 -3.30
CA PRO A 9 -1.77 4.74 -4.30
C PRO A 9 -0.44 4.53 -5.02
N LYS A 10 -0.27 5.27 -6.12
CA LYS A 10 0.99 5.30 -6.87
C LYS A 10 2.16 5.71 -5.97
N LEU A 11 3.25 4.97 -6.06
CA LEU A 11 4.51 5.26 -5.38
C LEU A 11 5.61 5.57 -6.39
N ASP A 12 6.53 6.48 -6.03
CA ASP A 12 7.75 6.67 -6.79
C ASP A 12 8.70 5.46 -6.63
N LYS A 13 9.73 5.39 -7.49
CA LYS A 13 10.65 4.23 -7.54
C LYS A 13 11.40 4.02 -6.22
N ASN A 14 11.75 5.08 -5.49
CA ASN A 14 12.51 4.97 -4.25
C ASN A 14 11.63 4.46 -3.12
N LYS A 15 10.41 5.00 -2.98
CA LYS A 15 9.41 4.49 -2.01
C LYS A 15 9.02 3.04 -2.27
N ARG A 16 8.88 2.62 -3.53
CA ARG A 16 8.64 1.19 -3.86
C ARG A 16 9.78 0.30 -3.37
N ARG A 17 11.04 0.72 -3.58
CA ARG A 17 12.21 -0.04 -3.14
C ARG A 17 12.25 -0.17 -1.62
N GLU A 18 12.02 0.93 -0.92
CA GLU A 18 11.99 0.94 0.55
C GLU A 18 10.86 0.07 1.09
N MET A 19 9.65 0.19 0.53
CA MET A 19 8.49 -0.60 0.95
C MET A 19 8.72 -2.11 0.78
N ILE A 20 9.24 -2.54 -0.37
CA ILE A 20 9.56 -3.95 -0.63
C ILE A 20 10.62 -4.44 0.37
N SER A 21 11.69 -3.67 0.57
CA SER A 21 12.76 -4.04 1.49
C SER A 21 12.23 -4.20 2.93
N SER A 22 11.45 -3.24 3.41
CA SER A 22 10.93 -3.21 4.78
C SER A 22 9.92 -4.31 5.05
N PHE A 23 9.05 -4.61 4.08
CA PHE A 23 8.09 -5.72 4.19
C PHE A 23 8.81 -7.07 4.23
N THR A 24 9.77 -7.30 3.33
CA THR A 24 10.55 -8.52 3.29
C THR A 24 11.38 -8.72 4.57
N GLU A 25 12.04 -7.66 5.07
CA GLU A 25 12.82 -7.72 6.32
C GLU A 25 11.94 -8.12 7.51
N THR A 26 10.79 -7.45 7.64
CA THR A 26 9.89 -7.67 8.77
C THR A 26 9.27 -9.07 8.70
N ALA A 27 8.79 -9.49 7.54
CA ALA A 27 8.22 -10.82 7.36
C ALA A 27 9.25 -11.92 7.62
N SER A 28 10.46 -11.78 7.09
CA SER A 28 11.54 -12.75 7.32
C SER A 28 11.87 -12.87 8.81
N ARG A 29 12.08 -11.73 9.49
CA ARG A 29 12.41 -11.69 10.92
C ARG A 29 11.34 -12.34 11.81
N LEU A 30 10.06 -12.12 11.49
CA LEU A 30 8.96 -12.63 12.33
C LEU A 30 8.56 -14.07 12.03
N THR A 31 8.81 -14.55 10.81
CA THR A 31 8.38 -15.89 10.37
C THR A 31 9.52 -16.90 10.33
N GLY A 32 10.78 -16.46 10.37
CA GLY A 32 11.96 -17.30 10.15
C GLY A 32 12.13 -17.76 8.69
N VAL A 33 11.30 -17.26 7.76
CA VAL A 33 11.41 -17.59 6.34
C VAL A 33 12.52 -16.76 5.71
N GLU A 34 13.37 -17.41 4.91
CA GLU A 34 14.41 -16.75 4.11
C GLU A 34 13.83 -15.64 3.22
N LYS A 35 14.53 -14.50 3.15
CA LYS A 35 14.09 -13.32 2.37
C LYS A 35 13.82 -13.65 0.90
N SER A 36 14.62 -14.54 0.32
CA SER A 36 14.49 -14.99 -1.06
C SER A 36 13.20 -15.76 -1.34
N ALA A 37 12.52 -16.27 -0.32
CA ALA A 37 11.27 -16.99 -0.42
C ALA A 37 10.02 -16.11 -0.19
N ILE A 38 10.21 -14.80 0.06
CA ILE A 38 9.13 -13.82 0.27
C ILE A 38 8.90 -13.02 -1.00
N VAL A 39 7.64 -12.97 -1.42
CA VAL A 39 7.21 -12.21 -2.61
C VAL A 39 6.36 -11.02 -2.18
N VAL A 40 6.63 -9.84 -2.73
CA VAL A 40 5.87 -8.61 -2.46
C VAL A 40 5.32 -8.05 -3.77
N TYR A 41 3.99 -7.93 -3.86
CA TYR A 41 3.30 -7.27 -4.95
C TYR A 41 2.79 -5.91 -4.51
N LEU A 42 3.20 -4.85 -5.22
CA LEU A 42 2.67 -3.50 -5.05
C LEU A 42 1.65 -3.24 -6.16
N MET A 43 0.38 -3.15 -5.79
CA MET A 43 -0.77 -3.01 -6.69
C MET A 43 -1.30 -1.58 -6.60
N GLU A 44 -1.02 -0.78 -7.62
CA GLU A 44 -1.50 0.59 -7.72
C GLU A 44 -3.04 0.60 -7.90
N SER A 45 -3.73 1.40 -7.09
CA SER A 45 -5.18 1.56 -7.12
C SER A 45 -5.53 3.05 -7.17
N SER A 46 -6.36 3.42 -8.15
CA SER A 46 -6.90 4.78 -8.25
C SER A 46 -7.99 5.00 -7.19
N PRO A 47 -8.11 6.21 -6.60
CA PRO A 47 -9.20 6.55 -5.70
C PRO A 47 -10.60 6.38 -6.32
N GLU A 48 -10.71 6.44 -7.64
CA GLU A 48 -11.98 6.20 -8.36
C GLU A 48 -12.40 4.72 -8.37
N ASN A 49 -11.47 3.81 -8.08
CA ASN A 49 -11.71 2.36 -8.08
C ASN A 49 -11.70 1.76 -6.67
N VAL A 50 -11.58 2.59 -5.63
CA VAL A 50 -11.49 2.15 -4.23
C VAL A 50 -12.67 2.71 -3.46
N GLY A 51 -13.44 1.83 -2.83
CA GLY A 51 -14.49 2.19 -1.89
C GLY A 51 -14.01 2.04 -0.46
N VAL A 52 -14.31 3.00 0.42
CA VAL A 52 -14.06 2.90 1.86
C VAL A 52 -15.28 3.38 2.62
N GLY A 53 -15.85 2.52 3.47
CA GLY A 53 -17.06 2.84 4.23
C GLY A 53 -18.31 3.06 3.35
N GLY A 54 -18.35 2.46 2.15
CA GLY A 54 -19.45 2.61 1.20
C GLY A 54 -19.36 3.83 0.28
N GLU A 55 -18.32 4.66 0.39
CA GLU A 55 -18.09 5.82 -0.47
C GLU A 55 -16.85 5.64 -1.35
N LEU A 56 -16.84 6.22 -2.55
CA LEU A 56 -15.62 6.32 -3.36
C LEU A 56 -14.55 7.08 -2.61
N LEU A 57 -13.31 6.59 -2.68
CA LEU A 57 -12.18 7.22 -2.01
C LEU A 57 -11.91 8.62 -2.58
N SER A 58 -12.15 8.83 -3.87
CA SER A 58 -12.08 10.16 -4.51
C SER A 58 -13.03 11.18 -3.89
N ASP A 59 -14.26 10.78 -3.56
CA ASP A 59 -15.23 11.65 -2.90
C ASP A 59 -14.82 11.97 -1.45
N ARG A 60 -14.24 11.00 -0.74
CA ARG A 60 -13.69 11.23 0.59
C ARG A 60 -12.53 12.24 0.58
N PHE A 61 -11.66 12.19 -0.42
CA PHE A 61 -10.58 13.17 -0.55
C PHE A 61 -11.10 14.60 -0.78
N LYS A 62 -12.09 14.78 -1.65
CA LYS A 62 -12.72 16.09 -1.88
C LYS A 62 -13.32 16.67 -0.59
N LYS A 63 -14.00 15.84 0.21
CA LYS A 63 -14.54 16.25 1.52
C LYS A 63 -13.41 16.72 2.45
N MET A 64 -12.30 15.98 2.52
CA MET A 64 -11.16 16.32 3.39
C MET A 64 -10.43 17.61 2.98
N GLU A 65 -10.32 17.89 1.67
CA GLU A 65 -9.76 19.15 1.18
C GLU A 65 -10.64 20.36 1.50
N GLY A 66 -11.96 20.17 1.56
CA GLY A 66 -12.91 21.20 2.01
C GLY A 66 -12.82 21.49 3.51
N VAL A 67 -12.44 20.50 4.33
CA VAL A 67 -12.33 20.63 5.80
C VAL A 67 -11.12 21.48 6.23
N HIS A 68 -10.06 21.56 5.43
CA HIS A 68 -8.88 22.38 5.74
C HIS A 68 -8.99 23.85 5.28
N LYS A 69 -10.13 24.25 4.71
CA LYS A 69 -10.39 25.61 4.22
C LYS A 69 -11.34 26.43 5.12
N VAL A 70 -11.67 25.95 6.32
CA VAL A 70 -12.54 26.62 7.30
C VAL A 70 -11.76 26.98 8.55
#